data_AF-J9CCT7-F1
#
_entry.id   AF-J9CCT7-F1
#
_cell.length_a   1.000
_cell.length_b   1.000
_cell.length_c   1.000
_cell.angle_alpha   90.00
_cell.angle_beta   90.00
_cell.angle_gamma   90.00
#
_symmetry.space_group_name_H-M   'P 1'
#
loop_
_entity.id
_entity.type
_entity.pdbx_description
1 polymer ?
#
loop_
_entity_poly.entity_id
_entity_poly.type
_entity_poly.pdbx_seq_one_letter_code
_entity_poly.pdbx_strand_id
1 'polypeptide(L)'
;AYNWAFQYGTGNSWLYSISGSDTDVSTGYGVTYLGDIEAKWETSKMLNVGFDATLLNQRLSVNFDWYLKKTSDMLIDANWSALAGNASKPKVNIGDMENRGVDFNMNWRDKIGEFNYSIGINLSHYKNKLTEIGTDAGIFEGTRISNMNVMMKGYPIGMFHGYQLDGIYKSEADVKGYTNDKGMQVLPYGTDEAKDLIASQYVGQFKVKDIDNNGKINASDRTFIGNPHPDLTGGINIGLGWRGFDLSTYLYFSVGNDIFAMYKYYTHYGSL
;
A
#
# COMPACT_ATOMS: atom_id res chain seq x y z
N ALA A 1 -9.85 -14.08 17.98
CA ALA A 1 -10.52 -15.03 17.08
C ALA A 1 -11.99 -15.15 17.50
N TYR A 2 -12.86 -14.29 16.97
CA TYR A 2 -14.32 -14.29 17.21
C TYR A 2 -15.11 -13.91 15.94
N ASN A 3 -14.48 -14.02 14.76
CA ASN A 3 -15.05 -13.50 13.52
C ASN A 3 -16.40 -14.15 13.15
N TRP A 4 -16.70 -15.33 13.69
CA TRP A 4 -17.92 -16.09 13.44
C TRP A 4 -19.11 -15.73 14.34
N ALA A 5 -18.88 -15.05 15.46
CA ALA A 5 -19.90 -14.82 16.47
C ALA A 5 -20.32 -13.34 16.53
N PHE A 6 -21.62 -13.10 16.62
CA PHE A 6 -22.14 -11.80 16.99
C PHE A 6 -21.77 -11.49 18.44
N GLN A 7 -21.34 -10.25 18.69
CA GLN A 7 -21.06 -9.80 20.05
C GLN A 7 -22.07 -8.76 20.45
N TYR A 8 -22.63 -8.96 21.65
CA TYR A 8 -23.51 -8.00 22.30
C TYR A 8 -22.72 -7.30 23.39
N GLY A 9 -22.83 -5.98 23.43
CA GLY A 9 -22.15 -5.14 24.41
C GLY A 9 -23.11 -4.16 25.05
N THR A 10 -22.68 -3.64 26.19
CA THR A 10 -23.34 -2.55 26.91
C THR A 10 -22.45 -1.30 26.84
N GLY A 11 -23.03 -0.11 27.03
CA GLY A 11 -22.25 1.14 27.04
C GLY A 11 -23.14 2.38 26.95
N ASN A 12 -22.52 3.56 27.03
CA ASN A 12 -23.21 4.87 27.03
C ASN A 12 -23.93 5.22 25.72
N SER A 13 -23.85 4.35 24.71
CA SER A 13 -24.52 4.51 23.41
C SER A 13 -25.86 3.77 23.32
N TRP A 14 -26.17 2.90 24.28
CA TRP A 14 -27.37 2.06 24.29
C TRP A 14 -28.16 2.31 25.58
N LEU A 15 -28.67 3.52 25.75
CA LEU A 15 -29.34 3.98 26.97
C LEU A 15 -30.84 4.13 26.72
N TYR A 16 -31.66 3.62 27.64
CA TYR A 16 -33.11 3.72 27.56
C TYR A 16 -33.68 4.27 28.86
N SER A 17 -34.57 5.26 28.77
CA SER A 17 -35.41 5.68 29.89
C SER A 17 -36.64 4.78 29.96
N ILE A 18 -36.48 3.62 30.61
CA ILE A 18 -37.54 2.60 30.71
C ILE A 18 -38.67 3.07 31.64
N SER A 19 -38.42 4.06 32.50
CA SER A 19 -39.39 4.65 33.43
C SER A 19 -40.06 5.93 32.90
N GLY A 20 -39.66 6.44 31.73
CA GLY A 20 -40.12 7.74 31.22
C GLY A 20 -39.58 8.94 32.01
N SER A 21 -38.52 8.75 32.80
CA SER A 21 -37.77 9.81 33.50
C SER A 21 -36.82 10.51 32.54
N ASP A 22 -36.78 11.84 32.54
CA ASP A 22 -35.84 12.63 31.73
C ASP A 22 -34.42 12.67 32.34
N THR A 23 -34.25 12.17 33.58
CA THR A 23 -32.98 12.21 34.32
C THR A 23 -32.35 10.85 34.53
N ASP A 24 -33.11 9.76 34.35
CA ASP A 24 -32.65 8.41 34.62
C ASP A 24 -32.66 7.56 33.36
N VAL A 25 -31.51 6.97 33.07
CA VAL A 25 -31.30 6.06 31.96
C VAL A 25 -30.79 4.72 32.48
N SER A 26 -31.33 3.64 31.93
CA SER A 26 -30.85 2.29 32.17
C SER A 26 -29.96 1.85 31.02
N THR A 27 -28.86 1.16 31.36
CA THR A 27 -27.96 0.57 30.37
C THR A 27 -28.64 -0.58 29.64
N GLY A 28 -28.83 -0.44 28.34
CA GLY A 28 -29.28 -1.47 27.43
C GLY A 28 -28.13 -2.27 26.81
N TYR A 29 -28.50 -3.25 26.00
CA TYR A 29 -27.57 -4.07 25.21
C TYR A 29 -27.83 -3.86 23.72
N GLY A 30 -26.77 -3.83 22.94
CA GLY A 30 -26.82 -3.71 21.48
C GLY A 30 -25.81 -4.64 20.83
N VAL A 31 -26.04 -4.98 19.57
CA VAL A 31 -25.03 -5.67 18.76
C VAL A 31 -23.87 -4.71 18.54
N THR A 32 -22.67 -5.09 18.96
CA THR A 32 -21.44 -4.29 18.83
C THR A 32 -20.52 -4.82 17.73
N TYR A 33 -20.57 -6.13 17.46
CA TYR A 33 -19.90 -6.77 16.33
C TYR A 33 -20.84 -7.75 15.64
N LEU A 34 -20.84 -7.70 14.31
CA LEU A 34 -21.48 -8.69 13.46
C LEU A 34 -20.51 -9.86 13.26
N GLY A 35 -21.01 -11.09 13.26
CA GLY A 35 -20.23 -12.28 12.96
C GLY A 35 -20.51 -12.81 11.55
N ASP A 36 -19.51 -13.44 10.95
CA ASP A 36 -19.63 -14.20 9.70
C ASP A 36 -19.54 -15.70 9.97
N ILE A 37 -20.69 -16.38 9.97
CA ILE A 37 -20.77 -17.83 10.21
C ILE A 37 -20.13 -18.66 9.09
N GLU A 38 -19.92 -18.06 7.91
CA GLU A 38 -19.25 -18.70 6.78
C GLU A 38 -17.74 -18.48 6.77
N ALA A 39 -17.22 -17.74 7.76
CA ALA A 39 -15.81 -17.43 7.88
C ALA A 39 -14.97 -18.71 7.93
N LYS A 40 -14.00 -18.78 7.02
CA LYS A 40 -13.04 -19.88 6.89
C LYS A 40 -11.61 -19.39 7.05
N TRP A 41 -10.69 -20.35 7.20
CA TRP A 41 -9.26 -20.08 7.29
C TRP A 41 -8.70 -19.58 5.96
N GLU A 42 -7.83 -18.59 6.02
CA GLU A 42 -7.00 -18.18 4.89
C GLU A 42 -6.01 -19.30 4.55
N THR A 43 -5.92 -19.68 3.27
CA THR A 43 -5.07 -20.79 2.84
C THR A 43 -3.93 -20.27 1.98
N SER A 44 -2.68 -20.51 2.39
CA SER A 44 -1.51 -20.20 1.59
C SER A 44 -0.90 -21.47 0.99
N LYS A 45 -0.81 -21.53 -0.34
CA LYS A 45 -0.10 -22.56 -1.10
C LYS A 45 1.16 -21.96 -1.69
N MET A 46 2.30 -22.62 -1.53
CA MET A 46 3.58 -22.13 -2.02
C MET A 46 4.28 -23.23 -2.83
N LEU A 47 4.73 -22.86 -4.02
CA LEU A 47 5.69 -23.62 -4.80
C LEU A 47 7.04 -22.90 -4.68
N ASN A 48 8.09 -23.66 -4.39
CA ASN A 48 9.46 -23.17 -4.37
C ASN A 48 10.32 -24.14 -5.19
N VAL A 49 11.15 -23.58 -6.06
CA VAL A 49 12.10 -24.32 -6.90
C VAL A 49 13.46 -23.67 -6.71
N GLY A 50 14.37 -24.42 -6.10
CA GLY A 50 15.69 -23.95 -5.72
C GLY A 50 16.82 -24.63 -6.47
N PHE A 51 17.96 -23.95 -6.52
CA PHE A 51 19.23 -24.46 -6.99
C PHE A 51 20.33 -24.10 -5.97
N ASP A 52 21.09 -25.11 -5.55
CA ASP A 52 22.20 -24.95 -4.63
C ASP A 52 23.48 -25.52 -5.24
N ALA A 53 24.56 -24.74 -5.18
CA ALA A 53 25.87 -25.16 -5.61
C ALA A 53 26.95 -24.69 -4.65
N THR A 54 27.89 -25.59 -4.37
CA THR A 54 29.14 -25.28 -3.67
C THR A 54 30.29 -25.73 -4.54
N LEU A 55 31.12 -24.77 -4.96
CA LEU A 55 32.13 -24.92 -6.00
C LEU A 55 33.50 -24.47 -5.47
N LEU A 56 34.54 -24.73 -6.25
CA LEU A 56 35.89 -24.20 -6.04
C LEU A 56 36.44 -24.53 -4.65
N ASN A 57 36.37 -25.81 -4.25
CA ASN A 57 36.79 -26.28 -2.92
C ASN A 57 36.07 -25.53 -1.78
N GLN A 58 34.75 -25.35 -1.92
CA GLN A 58 33.88 -24.69 -0.92
C GLN A 58 34.17 -23.19 -0.73
N ARG A 59 34.82 -22.56 -1.71
CA ARG A 59 35.08 -21.12 -1.71
C ARG A 59 33.88 -20.31 -2.21
N LEU A 60 33.15 -20.87 -3.17
CA LEU A 60 31.95 -20.25 -3.73
C LEU A 60 30.73 -21.08 -3.37
N SER A 61 29.77 -20.46 -2.68
CA SER A 61 28.43 -21.01 -2.47
C SER A 61 27.42 -20.11 -3.16
N VAL A 62 26.53 -20.71 -3.94
CA VAL A 62 25.43 -20.03 -4.62
C VAL A 62 24.15 -20.77 -4.30
N ASN A 63 23.13 -20.02 -3.90
CA ASN A 63 21.76 -20.48 -3.71
C ASN A 63 20.84 -19.55 -4.49
N PHE A 64 19.92 -20.12 -5.24
CA PHE A 64 18.91 -19.40 -6.00
C PHE A 64 17.58 -20.08 -5.76
N ASP A 65 16.56 -19.30 -5.40
CA ASP A 65 15.21 -19.78 -5.18
C ASP A 65 14.24 -18.98 -6.03
N TRP A 66 13.40 -19.66 -6.81
CA TRP A 66 12.20 -19.06 -7.38
C TRP A 66 10.98 -19.56 -6.62
N TYR A 67 10.09 -18.64 -6.25
CA TYR A 67 8.88 -19.00 -5.54
C TYR A 67 7.62 -18.39 -6.14
N LEU A 68 6.52 -19.11 -5.94
CA LEU A 68 5.16 -18.67 -6.22
C LEU A 68 4.28 -19.04 -5.03
N LYS A 69 3.84 -18.02 -4.30
CA LYS A 69 2.90 -18.15 -3.18
C LYS A 69 1.54 -17.59 -3.61
N LYS A 70 0.50 -18.41 -3.45
CA LYS A 70 -0.90 -18.02 -3.63
C LYS A 70 -1.60 -18.12 -2.29
N THR A 71 -2.16 -17.02 -1.83
CA THR A 71 -2.99 -16.95 -0.64
C THR A 71 -4.43 -16.78 -1.10
N SER A 72 -5.29 -17.70 -0.70
CA SER A 72 -6.71 -17.69 -1.03
C SER A 72 -7.55 -17.53 0.21
N ASP A 73 -8.78 -17.04 0.03
CA ASP A 73 -9.77 -16.86 1.09
C ASP A 73 -9.27 -15.91 2.18
N MET A 74 -8.64 -14.79 1.82
CA MET A 74 -8.21 -13.76 2.75
C MET A 74 -9.40 -13.06 3.41
N LEU A 75 -9.31 -12.87 4.73
CA LEU A 75 -10.30 -12.19 5.55
C LEU A 75 -10.09 -10.68 5.49
N ILE A 76 -10.96 -10.00 4.77
CA ILE A 76 -10.95 -8.54 4.60
C ILE A 76 -12.19 -7.96 5.29
N ASP A 77 -12.06 -6.77 5.88
CA ASP A 77 -13.20 -6.07 6.50
C ASP A 77 -14.32 -5.91 5.46
N ALA A 78 -15.54 -6.35 5.83
CA ALA A 78 -16.65 -6.29 4.91
C ALA A 78 -17.00 -4.83 4.58
N ASN A 79 -17.07 -4.48 3.30
CA ASN A 79 -17.48 -3.13 2.88
C ASN A 79 -19.01 -3.02 2.74
N TRP A 80 -19.75 -3.32 3.81
CA TRP A 80 -21.22 -3.24 3.81
C TRP A 80 -21.73 -1.80 3.84
N SER A 81 -22.94 -1.57 3.33
CA SER A 81 -23.62 -0.28 3.42
C SER A 81 -23.72 0.20 4.86
N ALA A 82 -23.65 1.51 5.09
CA ALA A 82 -23.91 2.12 6.41
C ALA A 82 -25.33 1.79 6.93
N LEU A 83 -26.25 1.41 6.03
CA LEU A 83 -27.60 0.94 6.40
C LEU A 83 -27.60 -0.40 7.17
N ALA A 84 -26.49 -1.15 7.16
CA ALA A 84 -26.33 -2.36 7.97
C ALA A 84 -26.27 -2.07 9.48
N GLY A 85 -26.21 -0.80 9.88
CA GLY A 85 -26.19 -0.35 11.26
C GLY A 85 -24.79 0.00 11.75
N ASN A 86 -24.70 0.32 13.04
CA ASN A 86 -23.49 0.86 13.67
C ASN A 86 -22.61 -0.21 14.33
N ALA A 87 -22.99 -1.49 14.22
CA ALA A 87 -22.16 -2.59 14.69
C ALA A 87 -20.91 -2.71 13.81
N SER A 88 -19.78 -3.04 14.42
CA SER A 88 -18.55 -3.31 13.69
C SER A 88 -18.76 -4.49 12.74
N LYS A 89 -18.27 -4.33 11.51
CA LYS A 89 -18.47 -5.31 10.43
C LYS A 89 -17.55 -6.51 10.65
N PRO A 90 -17.95 -7.73 10.23
CA PRO A 90 -17.06 -8.88 10.29
C PRO A 90 -16.01 -8.76 9.19
N LYS A 91 -14.96 -9.57 9.30
CA LYS A 91 -14.11 -9.88 8.16
C LYS A 91 -14.74 -11.00 7.36
N VAL A 92 -14.70 -10.92 6.04
CA VAL A 92 -15.28 -11.91 5.14
C VAL A 92 -14.20 -12.41 4.17
N ASN A 93 -14.27 -13.68 3.77
CA ASN A 93 -13.29 -14.29 2.87
C ASN A 93 -13.53 -13.85 1.42
N ILE A 94 -13.03 -12.66 1.07
CA ILE A 94 -13.28 -12.02 -0.24
C ILE A 94 -11.99 -11.63 -0.97
N GLY A 95 -10.82 -12.03 -0.49
CA GLY A 95 -9.54 -11.66 -1.09
C GLY A 95 -8.71 -12.86 -1.51
N ASP A 96 -8.09 -12.77 -2.69
CA ASP A 96 -7.04 -13.69 -3.13
C ASP A 96 -5.81 -12.89 -3.58
N MET A 97 -4.62 -13.40 -3.30
CA MET A 97 -3.35 -12.74 -3.56
C MET A 97 -2.30 -13.71 -4.10
N GLU A 98 -1.46 -13.21 -5.00
CA GLU A 98 -0.28 -13.89 -5.53
C GLU A 98 0.98 -13.08 -5.22
N ASN A 99 1.99 -13.77 -4.66
CA ASN A 99 3.35 -13.27 -4.54
C ASN A 99 4.27 -14.20 -5.31
N ARG A 100 5.07 -13.64 -6.21
CA ARG A 100 6.10 -14.39 -6.93
C ARG A 100 7.41 -13.65 -6.85
N GLY A 101 8.51 -14.37 -6.71
CA GLY A 101 9.80 -13.74 -6.56
C GLY A 101 10.95 -14.67 -6.81
N VAL A 102 12.13 -14.07 -6.79
CA VAL A 102 13.40 -14.75 -6.82
C VAL A 102 14.26 -14.27 -5.67
N ASP A 103 14.91 -15.20 -5.01
CA ASP A 103 15.93 -14.95 -4.00
C ASP A 103 17.25 -15.50 -4.51
N PHE A 104 18.31 -14.70 -4.41
CA PHE A 104 19.65 -15.05 -4.84
C PHE A 104 20.62 -14.78 -3.71
N ASN A 105 21.38 -15.80 -3.34
CA ASN A 105 22.42 -15.73 -2.34
C ASN A 105 23.73 -16.21 -2.95
N MET A 106 24.78 -15.42 -2.78
CA MET A 106 26.13 -15.79 -3.17
C MET A 106 27.08 -15.49 -2.03
N ASN A 107 27.93 -16.45 -1.69
CA ASN A 107 28.99 -16.25 -0.73
C ASN A 107 30.32 -16.71 -1.31
N TRP A 108 31.29 -15.79 -1.29
CA TRP A 108 32.68 -16.06 -1.60
C TRP A 108 33.50 -16.00 -0.32
N ARG A 109 34.35 -17.00 -0.10
CA ARG A 109 35.32 -17.01 0.99
C ARG A 109 36.67 -17.51 0.51
N ASP A 110 37.73 -16.86 0.96
CA ASP A 110 39.09 -17.19 0.54
C ASP A 110 40.14 -16.69 1.54
N LYS A 111 41.37 -17.19 1.39
CA LYS A 111 42.52 -16.84 2.20
C LYS A 111 43.76 -16.64 1.32
N ILE A 112 44.40 -15.49 1.44
CA ILE A 112 45.66 -15.16 0.77
C ILE A 112 46.71 -14.89 1.86
N GLY A 113 47.63 -15.84 2.06
CA GLY A 113 48.61 -15.77 3.15
C GLY A 113 47.91 -15.71 4.51
N GLU A 114 48.16 -14.65 5.28
CA GLU A 114 47.51 -14.41 6.59
C GLU A 114 46.19 -13.63 6.50
N PHE A 115 45.81 -13.18 5.30
CA PHE A 115 44.59 -12.42 5.08
C PHE A 115 43.44 -13.38 4.71
N ASN A 116 42.37 -13.36 5.48
CA ASN A 116 41.13 -14.07 5.17
C ASN A 116 40.03 -13.06 4.84
N TYR A 117 39.18 -13.39 3.88
CA TYR A 117 38.07 -12.53 3.50
C TYR A 117 36.85 -13.35 3.09
N SER A 118 35.67 -12.80 3.35
CA SER A 118 34.39 -13.30 2.87
C SER A 118 33.53 -12.16 2.37
N ILE A 119 32.87 -12.38 1.24
CA ILE A 119 31.89 -11.46 0.66
C ILE A 119 30.63 -12.26 0.39
N GLY A 120 29.57 -11.93 1.12
CA GLY A 120 28.23 -12.46 0.94
C GLY A 120 27.33 -11.41 0.29
N ILE A 121 26.51 -11.82 -0.66
CA ILE A 121 25.48 -10.99 -1.29
C ILE A 121 24.17 -11.76 -1.18
N ASN A 122 23.12 -11.10 -0.70
CA ASN A 122 21.76 -11.60 -0.72
C ASN A 122 20.88 -10.60 -1.47
N LEU A 123 20.13 -11.04 -2.46
CA LEU A 123 19.24 -10.22 -3.29
C LEU A 123 17.87 -10.87 -3.36
N SER A 124 16.82 -10.07 -3.25
CA SER A 124 15.44 -10.50 -3.33
C SER A 124 14.64 -9.56 -4.20
N HIS A 125 13.98 -10.12 -5.21
CA HIS A 125 13.01 -9.42 -6.06
C HIS A 125 11.67 -10.14 -5.94
N TYR A 126 10.59 -9.38 -5.76
CA TYR A 126 9.25 -9.97 -5.76
C TYR A 126 8.24 -9.05 -6.42
N LYS A 127 7.15 -9.65 -6.88
CA LYS A 127 5.95 -8.96 -7.35
C LYS A 127 4.77 -9.47 -6.57
N ASN A 128 3.99 -8.54 -6.03
CA ASN A 128 2.73 -8.81 -5.39
C ASN A 128 1.58 -8.45 -6.34
N LYS A 129 0.50 -9.22 -6.28
CA LYS A 129 -0.72 -8.95 -7.04
C LYS A 129 -1.94 -9.46 -6.29
N LEU A 130 -2.92 -8.61 -6.08
CA LEU A 130 -4.24 -9.01 -5.65
C LEU A 130 -5.00 -9.60 -6.85
N THR A 131 -5.36 -10.87 -6.77
CA THR A 131 -6.02 -11.59 -7.87
C THR A 131 -7.54 -11.54 -7.77
N GLU A 132 -8.06 -11.46 -6.56
CA GLU A 132 -9.49 -11.28 -6.28
C GLU A 132 -9.67 -10.34 -5.08
N ILE A 133 -10.69 -9.51 -5.15
CA ILE A 133 -11.18 -8.71 -4.03
C ILE A 133 -12.67 -8.51 -4.27
N GLY A 134 -13.51 -8.63 -3.25
CA GLY A 134 -14.98 -8.64 -3.36
C GLY A 134 -15.65 -7.40 -3.97
N THR A 135 -14.89 -6.49 -4.60
CA THR A 135 -15.38 -5.35 -5.36
C THR A 135 -14.36 -4.94 -6.44
N ASP A 136 -14.85 -4.64 -7.64
CA ASP A 136 -14.01 -4.08 -8.71
C ASP A 136 -13.63 -2.61 -8.47
N ALA A 137 -14.38 -1.89 -7.62
CA ALA A 137 -14.11 -0.49 -7.28
C ALA A 137 -12.87 -0.32 -6.39
N GLY A 138 -12.35 -1.43 -5.84
CA GLY A 138 -11.30 -1.43 -4.85
C GLY A 138 -11.77 -1.08 -3.44
N ILE A 139 -10.96 -1.46 -2.45
CA ILE A 139 -11.16 -1.11 -1.04
C ILE A 139 -10.13 -0.04 -0.69
N PHE A 140 -10.65 1.13 -0.34
CA PHE A 140 -9.84 2.28 0.04
C PHE A 140 -9.68 2.28 1.55
N GLU A 141 -8.44 2.19 2.01
CA GLU A 141 -8.12 2.35 3.42
C GLU A 141 -7.49 3.73 3.63
N GLY A 142 -8.03 4.44 4.62
CA GLY A 142 -7.63 5.82 4.89
C GLY A 142 -7.15 6.02 6.31
N THR A 143 -6.30 7.03 6.46
CA THR A 143 -6.06 7.67 7.74
C THR A 143 -7.12 8.75 7.97
N ARG A 144 -7.10 9.42 9.13
CA ARG A 144 -7.91 10.61 9.41
C ARG A 144 -7.80 11.71 8.34
N ILE A 145 -6.73 11.70 7.53
CA ILE A 145 -6.37 12.75 6.59
C ILE A 145 -6.86 12.42 5.17
N SER A 146 -6.73 11.17 4.71
CA SER A 146 -7.19 10.74 3.39
C SER A 146 -7.12 9.22 3.22
N ASN A 147 -7.87 8.71 2.23
CA ASN A 147 -7.75 7.38 1.64
C ASN A 147 -6.56 7.36 0.68
N MET A 148 -5.40 6.92 1.17
CA MET A 148 -4.12 7.12 0.48
C MET A 148 -3.63 5.85 -0.22
N ASN A 149 -4.10 4.71 0.25
CA ASN A 149 -3.78 3.40 -0.29
C ASN A 149 -5.07 2.68 -0.66
N VAL A 150 -5.00 1.91 -1.75
CA VAL A 150 -6.13 1.13 -2.26
C VAL A 150 -5.71 -0.31 -2.45
N MET A 151 -6.61 -1.23 -2.12
CA MET A 151 -6.55 -2.62 -2.53
C MET A 151 -7.46 -2.79 -3.74
N MET A 152 -6.90 -3.09 -4.91
CA MET A 152 -7.66 -3.21 -6.15
C MET A 152 -7.22 -4.46 -6.91
N LYS A 153 -8.21 -5.18 -7.47
CA LYS A 153 -7.98 -6.36 -8.28
C LYS A 153 -7.02 -6.04 -9.42
N GLY A 154 -6.02 -6.89 -9.61
CA GLY A 154 -5.03 -6.76 -10.67
C GLY A 154 -3.75 -6.02 -10.28
N TYR A 155 -3.74 -5.33 -9.13
CA TYR A 155 -2.63 -4.50 -8.68
C TYR A 155 -1.98 -5.04 -7.40
N PRO A 156 -0.74 -4.63 -7.08
CA PRO A 156 -0.16 -4.90 -5.76
C PRO A 156 -1.06 -4.36 -4.63
N ILE A 157 -0.95 -4.98 -3.46
CA ILE A 157 -1.65 -4.52 -2.27
C ILE A 157 -1.07 -3.17 -1.79
N GLY A 158 -1.93 -2.26 -1.33
CA GLY A 158 -1.47 -1.01 -0.72
C GLY A 158 -0.87 0.01 -1.70
N MET A 159 -1.21 -0.07 -2.99
CA MET A 159 -0.82 0.93 -3.99
C MET A 159 -1.31 2.32 -3.58
N PHE A 160 -0.50 3.34 -3.85
CA PHE A 160 -0.90 4.73 -3.59
C PHE A 160 -1.84 5.21 -4.69
N HIS A 161 -2.97 5.80 -4.29
CA HIS A 161 -4.01 6.25 -5.22
C HIS A 161 -4.37 7.71 -4.98
N GLY A 162 -4.41 8.51 -6.04
CA GLY A 162 -4.68 9.94 -5.95
C GLY A 162 -4.53 10.67 -7.28
N TYR A 163 -4.49 11.99 -7.21
CA TYR A 163 -4.26 12.84 -8.39
C TYR A 163 -2.78 12.85 -8.76
N GLN A 164 -2.48 12.67 -10.05
CA GLN A 164 -1.14 12.90 -10.58
C GLN A 164 -0.92 14.40 -10.81
N LEU A 165 0.13 14.95 -10.21
CA LEU A 165 0.48 16.36 -10.37
C LEU A 165 1.37 16.56 -11.59
N ASP A 166 1.10 17.62 -12.36
CA ASP A 166 1.88 18.05 -13.54
C ASP A 166 2.54 19.42 -13.30
N GLY A 167 3.09 19.60 -12.09
CA GLY A 167 3.75 20.84 -11.67
C GLY A 167 2.77 21.89 -11.11
N ILE A 168 3.12 23.16 -11.30
CA ILE A 168 2.43 24.32 -10.68
C ILE A 168 2.12 25.34 -11.78
N TYR A 169 0.94 25.97 -11.72
CA TYR A 169 0.58 27.08 -12.59
C TYR A 169 1.45 28.30 -12.30
N LYS A 170 2.23 28.76 -13.29
CA LYS A 170 3.18 29.87 -13.11
C LYS A 170 2.60 31.25 -13.42
N SER A 171 1.51 31.30 -14.19
CA SER A 171 0.86 32.55 -14.61
C SER A 171 -0.57 32.30 -15.06
N GLU A 172 -1.39 33.34 -15.23
CA GLU A 172 -2.74 33.19 -15.78
C GLU A 172 -2.76 32.62 -17.20
N ALA A 173 -1.75 32.94 -18.01
CA ALA A 173 -1.60 32.38 -19.34
C ALA A 173 -1.33 30.88 -19.29
N ASP A 174 -0.57 30.43 -18.29
CA ASP A 174 -0.30 29.01 -18.04
C ASP A 174 -1.56 28.26 -17.59
N VAL A 175 -2.43 28.90 -16.78
CA VAL A 175 -3.74 28.34 -16.40
C VAL A 175 -4.64 28.16 -17.63
N LYS A 176 -4.75 29.20 -18.46
CA LYS A 176 -5.62 29.15 -19.65
C LYS A 176 -5.06 28.26 -20.75
N GLY A 177 -3.74 28.14 -20.85
CA GLY A 177 -3.04 27.39 -21.89
C GLY A 177 -2.68 25.95 -21.50
N TYR A 178 -3.07 25.48 -20.32
CA TYR A 178 -2.83 24.09 -19.93
C TYR A 178 -3.71 23.13 -20.73
N THR A 179 -3.08 22.10 -21.31
CA THR A 179 -3.75 21.11 -22.15
C THR A 179 -3.38 19.70 -21.72
N ASN A 180 -4.30 18.75 -21.93
CA ASN A 180 -4.02 17.33 -21.74
C ASN A 180 -3.16 16.75 -22.87
N ASP A 181 -2.87 15.45 -22.78
CA ASP A 181 -2.04 14.73 -23.76
C ASP A 181 -2.66 14.72 -25.18
N LYS A 182 -3.96 15.06 -25.32
CA LYS A 182 -4.66 15.21 -26.60
C LYS A 182 -4.75 16.66 -27.11
N GLY A 183 -4.11 17.60 -26.42
CA GLY A 183 -4.13 19.03 -26.78
C GLY A 183 -5.46 19.74 -26.48
N MET A 184 -6.36 19.11 -25.72
CA MET A 184 -7.59 19.77 -25.25
C MET A 184 -7.28 20.61 -24.01
N GLN A 185 -7.86 21.80 -23.94
CA GLN A 185 -7.74 22.66 -22.77
C GLN A 185 -8.27 21.95 -21.51
N VAL A 186 -7.51 22.02 -20.42
CA VAL A 186 -7.89 21.43 -19.14
C VAL A 186 -8.25 22.53 -18.17
N LEU A 187 -9.48 22.47 -17.65
CA LEU A 187 -9.94 23.37 -16.60
C LEU A 187 -9.38 22.93 -15.24
N PRO A 188 -8.88 23.86 -14.41
CA PRO A 188 -8.43 23.56 -13.07
C PRO A 188 -9.50 22.89 -12.21
N TYR A 189 -9.06 22.14 -11.19
CA TYR A 189 -9.96 21.45 -10.25
C TYR A 189 -10.96 22.42 -9.62
N GLY A 190 -12.24 22.04 -9.62
CA GLY A 190 -13.34 22.87 -9.13
C GLY A 190 -13.87 23.92 -10.12
N THR A 191 -13.37 23.97 -11.36
CA THR A 191 -13.95 24.76 -12.45
C THR A 191 -14.72 23.86 -13.42
N ASP A 192 -16.04 23.99 -13.45
CA ASP A 192 -16.89 23.18 -14.34
C ASP A 192 -16.96 23.71 -15.78
N GLU A 193 -16.90 25.03 -15.95
CA GLU A 193 -17.06 25.70 -17.24
C GLU A 193 -15.97 26.75 -17.44
N ALA A 194 -15.52 26.93 -18.69
CA ALA A 194 -14.48 27.91 -19.01
C ALA A 194 -14.86 29.36 -18.68
N LYS A 195 -16.17 29.69 -18.67
CA LYS A 195 -16.69 31.01 -18.29
C LYS A 195 -16.48 31.32 -16.80
N ASP A 196 -16.42 30.29 -15.97
CA ASP A 196 -16.30 30.42 -14.51
C ASP A 196 -14.81 30.44 -14.07
N LEU A 197 -13.89 30.28 -15.02
CA LEU A 197 -12.45 30.28 -14.78
C LEU A 197 -11.93 31.67 -14.40
N ILE A 198 -11.57 31.84 -13.13
CA ILE A 198 -10.81 32.99 -12.65
C ILE A 198 -9.34 32.60 -12.57
N ALA A 199 -8.61 32.72 -13.68
CA ALA A 199 -7.24 32.22 -13.81
C ALA A 199 -6.27 32.72 -12.73
N SER A 200 -6.44 33.96 -12.24
CA SER A 200 -5.59 34.54 -11.20
C SER A 200 -5.65 33.79 -9.86
N GLN A 201 -6.75 33.09 -9.56
CA GLN A 201 -6.91 32.30 -8.34
C GLN A 201 -6.11 31.00 -8.36
N TYR A 202 -5.81 30.48 -9.55
CA TYR A 202 -5.12 29.21 -9.73
C TYR A 202 -3.60 29.36 -9.89
N VAL A 203 -3.09 30.58 -10.07
CA VAL A 203 -1.65 30.83 -10.12
C VAL A 203 -1.00 30.43 -8.79
N GLY A 204 0.04 29.61 -8.85
CA GLY A 204 0.70 29.03 -7.68
C GLY A 204 0.07 27.72 -7.17
N GLN A 205 -1.10 27.31 -7.69
CA GLN A 205 -1.71 26.01 -7.39
C GLN A 205 -1.13 24.90 -8.27
N PHE A 206 -1.31 23.66 -7.84
CA PHE A 206 -0.87 22.50 -8.62
C PHE A 206 -1.69 22.30 -9.88
N LYS A 207 -1.00 21.90 -10.95
CA LYS A 207 -1.64 21.32 -12.13
C LYS A 207 -1.92 19.86 -11.83
N VAL A 208 -3.13 19.42 -12.12
CA VAL A 208 -3.50 18.01 -12.04
C VAL A 208 -3.58 17.48 -13.46
N LYS A 209 -3.05 16.28 -13.69
CA LYS A 209 -3.14 15.61 -14.96
C LYS A 209 -4.57 15.13 -15.20
N ASP A 210 -5.12 15.48 -16.36
CA ASP A 210 -6.39 14.97 -16.87
C ASP A 210 -6.13 13.55 -17.43
N ILE A 211 -6.66 12.53 -16.75
CA ILE A 211 -6.38 11.12 -17.03
C ILE A 211 -7.36 10.58 -18.06
N ASP A 212 -8.64 10.94 -17.96
CA ASP A 212 -9.66 10.47 -18.90
C ASP A 212 -9.71 11.31 -20.19
N ASN A 213 -8.95 12.41 -20.23
CA ASN A 213 -8.79 13.35 -21.34
C ASN A 213 -10.10 14.07 -21.71
N ASN A 214 -10.93 14.41 -20.73
CA ASN A 214 -12.21 15.09 -20.93
C ASN A 214 -12.11 16.63 -20.81
N GLY A 215 -10.94 17.17 -20.45
CA GLY A 215 -10.70 18.61 -20.26
C GLY A 215 -11.14 19.18 -18.90
N LYS A 216 -11.54 18.34 -17.94
CA LYS A 216 -12.00 18.74 -16.60
C LYS A 216 -11.44 17.82 -15.53
N ILE A 217 -10.80 18.39 -14.52
CA ILE A 217 -10.29 17.61 -13.39
C ILE A 217 -11.41 17.30 -12.38
N ASN A 218 -11.72 16.01 -12.21
CA ASN A 218 -12.71 15.51 -11.25
C ASN A 218 -12.27 14.16 -10.63
N ALA A 219 -13.15 13.50 -9.88
CA ALA A 219 -12.82 12.26 -9.18
C ALA A 219 -12.35 11.11 -10.09
N SER A 220 -12.74 11.12 -11.37
CA SER A 220 -12.32 10.15 -12.40
C SER A 220 -10.85 10.29 -12.79
N ASP A 221 -10.20 11.41 -12.47
CA ASP A 221 -8.78 11.66 -12.76
C ASP A 221 -7.82 11.12 -11.70
N ARG A 222 -8.35 10.39 -10.71
CA ARG A 222 -7.51 9.69 -9.75
C ARG A 222 -6.98 8.41 -10.37
N THR A 223 -5.69 8.16 -10.13
CA THR A 223 -4.97 7.01 -10.65
C THR A 223 -3.96 6.50 -9.62
N PHE A 224 -3.25 5.42 -9.95
CA PHE A 224 -2.15 4.93 -9.15
C PHE A 224 -0.95 5.87 -9.29
N ILE A 225 -0.50 6.43 -8.17
CA ILE A 225 0.59 7.42 -8.11
C ILE A 225 1.87 6.87 -7.48
N GLY A 226 1.87 5.61 -7.04
CA GLY A 226 3.08 4.94 -6.58
C GLY A 226 2.84 3.53 -6.03
N ASN A 227 3.93 2.80 -5.89
CA ASN A 227 3.97 1.41 -5.45
C ASN A 227 4.92 1.27 -4.23
N PRO A 228 4.44 0.87 -3.05
CA PRO A 228 5.30 0.70 -1.88
C PRO A 228 6.19 -0.55 -1.96
N HIS A 229 5.96 -1.46 -2.91
CA HIS A 229 6.75 -2.67 -3.06
C HIS A 229 8.06 -2.38 -3.80
N PRO A 230 9.23 -2.73 -3.23
CA PRO A 230 10.52 -2.49 -3.88
C PRO A 230 10.75 -3.40 -5.07
N ASP A 231 11.42 -2.85 -6.08
CA ASP A 231 11.90 -3.61 -7.23
C ASP A 231 13.10 -4.49 -6.84
N LEU A 232 13.90 -4.11 -5.85
CA LEU A 232 15.00 -4.94 -5.37
C LEU A 232 15.29 -4.63 -3.92
N THR A 233 15.46 -5.67 -3.12
CA THR A 233 16.03 -5.57 -1.78
C THR A 233 17.24 -6.46 -1.68
N GLY A 234 18.16 -6.13 -0.78
CA GLY A 234 19.31 -6.98 -0.60
C GLY A 234 20.27 -6.48 0.45
N GLY A 235 21.34 -7.23 0.59
CA GLY A 235 22.44 -6.85 1.44
C GLY A 235 23.77 -7.44 1.01
N ILE A 236 24.82 -6.84 1.53
CA ILE A 236 26.21 -7.23 1.32
C ILE A 236 26.85 -7.42 2.69
N ASN A 237 27.37 -8.62 2.93
CA ASN A 237 28.14 -8.98 4.11
C ASN A 237 29.62 -9.01 3.74
N ILE A 238 30.46 -8.31 4.47
CA ILE A 238 31.91 -8.28 4.27
C ILE A 238 32.57 -8.70 5.57
N GLY A 239 33.38 -9.75 5.52
CA GLY A 239 34.23 -10.19 6.62
C GLY A 239 35.68 -10.13 6.18
N LEU A 240 36.53 -9.42 6.91
CA LEU A 240 37.97 -9.36 6.67
C LEU A 240 38.69 -9.79 7.95
N GLY A 241 39.79 -10.52 7.82
CA GLY A 241 40.64 -10.90 8.93
C GLY A 241 42.10 -10.90 8.56
N TRP A 242 42.95 -10.38 9.44
CA TRP A 242 44.39 -10.29 9.23
C TRP A 242 45.15 -10.31 10.56
N ARG A 243 45.98 -11.34 10.79
CA ARG A 243 46.91 -11.43 11.94
C ARG A 243 46.29 -11.09 13.31
N GLY A 244 45.08 -11.58 13.57
CA GLY A 244 44.35 -11.35 14.83
C GLY A 244 43.47 -10.09 14.86
N PHE A 245 43.46 -9.29 13.80
CA PHE A 245 42.45 -8.25 13.58
C PHE A 245 41.31 -8.81 12.73
N ASP A 246 40.07 -8.44 13.07
CA ASP A 246 38.87 -8.73 12.29
C ASP A 246 38.02 -7.49 12.05
N LEU A 247 37.35 -7.47 10.89
CA LEU A 247 36.32 -6.49 10.53
C LEU A 247 35.13 -7.24 9.95
N SER A 248 33.94 -6.95 10.47
CA SER A 248 32.68 -7.38 9.89
C SER A 248 31.81 -6.18 9.57
N THR A 249 31.15 -6.19 8.41
CA THR A 249 30.27 -5.12 7.96
C THR A 249 29.08 -5.71 7.22
N TYR A 250 27.91 -5.12 7.45
CA TYR A 250 26.69 -5.43 6.72
C TYR A 250 26.09 -4.16 6.13
N LEU A 251 25.75 -4.22 4.86
CA LEU A 251 25.08 -3.16 4.11
C LEU A 251 23.71 -3.69 3.69
N TYR A 252 22.65 -2.93 3.94
CA TYR A 252 21.29 -3.26 3.50
C TYR A 252 20.77 -2.16 2.57
N PHE A 253 20.01 -2.54 1.54
CA PHE A 253 19.36 -1.59 0.64
C PHE A 253 18.00 -2.08 0.15
N SER A 254 17.16 -1.11 -0.21
CA SER A 254 15.86 -1.27 -0.88
C SER A 254 15.78 -0.23 -1.98
N VAL A 255 15.43 -0.66 -3.19
CA VAL A 255 15.44 0.18 -4.40
C VAL A 255 14.13 0.01 -5.16
N GLY A 256 13.60 1.11 -5.69
CA GLY A 256 12.43 1.13 -6.58
C GLY A 256 11.08 1.25 -5.88
N ASN A 257 11.03 1.18 -4.54
CA ASN A 257 9.78 1.45 -3.81
C ASN A 257 9.49 2.95 -3.70
N ASP A 258 8.22 3.30 -3.81
CA ASP A 258 7.72 4.63 -3.52
C ASP A 258 7.42 4.79 -2.02
N ILE A 259 7.57 6.02 -1.53
CA ILE A 259 7.33 6.35 -0.13
C ILE A 259 6.32 7.48 -0.05
N PHE A 260 5.24 7.24 0.69
CA PHE A 260 4.33 8.31 1.07
C PHE A 260 4.93 9.14 2.23
N ALA A 261 5.43 10.33 1.91
CA ALA A 261 6.05 11.23 2.88
C ALA A 261 5.01 12.06 3.66
N MET A 262 4.36 11.46 4.67
CA MET A 262 3.27 12.10 5.42
C MET A 262 3.65 13.43 6.08
N TYR A 263 4.90 13.62 6.50
CA TYR A 263 5.34 14.91 7.07
C TYR A 263 5.20 16.06 6.07
N LYS A 264 5.29 15.81 4.75
CA LYS A 264 5.09 16.85 3.73
C LYS A 264 3.67 17.41 3.80
N TYR A 265 2.68 16.59 4.15
CA TYR A 265 1.30 17.05 4.39
C TYR A 265 1.25 18.24 5.35
N TYR A 266 1.93 18.12 6.49
CA TYR A 266 1.92 19.14 7.54
C TYR A 266 2.91 20.29 7.30
N THR A 267 4.05 20.01 6.69
CA THR A 267 5.12 20.99 6.54
C THR A 267 5.01 21.83 5.27
N HIS A 268 4.43 21.28 4.20
CA HIS A 268 4.27 21.98 2.92
C HIS A 268 2.85 22.49 2.69
N TYR A 269 1.86 21.95 3.41
CA TYR A 269 0.44 22.27 3.21
C TYR A 269 -0.31 22.63 4.50
N GLY A 270 0.41 22.80 5.63
CA GLY A 270 -0.13 23.01 6.98
C GLY A 270 -0.79 24.37 7.28
N SER A 271 -1.41 25.03 6.29
CA SER A 271 -2.23 26.22 6.50
C SER A 271 -3.47 26.24 5.60
N LEU A 272 -4.21 25.14 5.57
CA LEU A 272 -5.61 25.13 5.12
C LEU A 272 -6.52 24.93 6.33
#